data_AF-A0A382MBZ9-F1
#
_entry.id   AF-A0A382MBZ9-F1
#
_cell.length_a   1.000
_cell.length_b   1.000
_cell.length_c   1.000
_cell.angle_alpha   90.00
_cell.angle_beta   90.00
_cell.angle_gamma   90.00
#
_symmetry.space_group_name_H-M   'P 1'
#
loop_
_entity.id
_entity.type
_entity.pdbx_description
1 polymer ?
#
loop_
_entity_poly.entity_id
_entity_poly.type
_entity_poly.pdbx_seq_one_letter_code
_entity_poly.pdbx_strand_id
1 'polypeptide(L)'
;MSLNLAYHVFAVCAISKQAYGFDSRTIKNFIFMKKNYSFKTLVGAVLLALLSQSSLLAQDAHVSLWNFDGGDLAATAGSDMEYMEDTGDLVAFGTTEALGLPAINGEVANVIQIPKLVPGQGLLAPLPEDSNGEGDLINNWTAIMDLYYPAGSSGKKRGLIDVVTAEWVAGAADAEFYVSAANAVGTSGLDFGNVTPDAWHRIAIVVNIEGLWGKIYIDGQQVGSVTVPDGNLDGRWSLDTAFELFVTLFNDDNNESEEVFVNSIQLRFESLNSGQILALGGAAAVGVPEDLPAIPSFVDQWTPSGKYAKADT
;
A
#
# COMPACT_ATOMS: atom_id res chain seq x y z
N MET A 1 -44.79 32.94 -14.16
CA MET A 1 -44.62 31.48 -14.31
C MET A 1 -44.14 30.95 -12.96
N SER A 2 -44.83 29.94 -12.44
CA SER A 2 -44.92 29.56 -11.03
C SER A 2 -44.15 28.27 -10.69
N LEU A 3 -43.98 28.05 -9.37
CA LEU A 3 -43.46 26.89 -8.59
C LEU A 3 -41.95 26.96 -8.22
N ASN A 4 -41.53 27.14 -6.94
CA ASN A 4 -41.55 26.32 -5.69
C ASN A 4 -40.66 25.06 -5.78
N LEU A 5 -39.58 24.85 -4.98
CA LEU A 5 -39.48 24.53 -3.53
C LEU A 5 -37.97 24.69 -3.12
N ALA A 6 -37.51 25.46 -2.13
CA ALA A 6 -37.49 25.32 -0.65
C ALA A 6 -36.47 24.30 -0.04
N TYR A 7 -35.45 24.81 0.66
CA TYR A 7 -34.80 24.26 1.87
C TYR A 7 -34.23 25.45 2.68
N HIS A 8 -35.00 26.06 3.59
CA HIS A 8 -35.05 25.85 5.06
C HIS A 8 -33.73 26.04 5.83
N VAL A 9 -33.49 27.27 6.30
CA VAL A 9 -32.86 27.55 7.60
C VAL A 9 -33.74 28.59 8.32
N PHE A 10 -34.54 28.16 9.28
CA PHE A 10 -35.27 29.05 10.19
C PHE A 10 -34.66 28.92 11.59
N ALA A 11 -33.96 29.97 12.02
CA ALA A 11 -33.68 30.21 13.43
C ALA A 11 -34.88 30.92 14.06
N VAL A 12 -35.49 30.30 15.06
CA VAL A 12 -36.59 30.85 15.86
C VAL A 12 -36.01 31.38 17.17
N CYS A 13 -36.13 32.68 17.42
CA CYS A 13 -36.97 33.25 18.48
C CYS A 13 -36.42 34.61 18.93
N ALA A 14 -37.20 35.66 18.66
CA ALA A 14 -37.05 36.97 19.25
C ALA A 14 -37.66 36.97 20.65
N ILE A 15 -36.97 37.58 21.63
CA ILE A 15 -37.63 38.12 22.82
C ILE A 15 -37.36 39.63 22.86
N SER A 16 -38.46 40.36 22.84
CA SER A 16 -38.54 41.81 22.80
C SER A 16 -38.55 42.45 24.19
N LYS A 17 -38.04 43.68 24.21
CA LYS A 17 -38.47 44.87 24.97
C LYS A 17 -38.08 45.06 26.44
N GLN A 18 -37.46 46.23 26.60
CA GLN A 18 -37.68 47.29 27.59
C GLN A 18 -36.90 47.26 28.90
N ALA A 19 -35.85 48.09 28.89
CA ALA A 19 -35.32 48.82 30.02
C ALA A 19 -36.40 49.71 30.66
N TYR A 20 -36.47 49.75 32.00
CA TYR A 20 -36.84 50.94 32.77
C TYR A 20 -36.38 50.82 34.23
N GLY A 21 -35.63 51.84 34.68
CA GLY A 21 -35.90 52.57 35.93
C GLY A 21 -35.77 51.84 37.26
N PHE A 22 -34.64 52.07 37.92
CA PHE A 22 -34.48 51.98 39.37
C PHE A 22 -35.38 53.02 40.08
N ASP A 23 -36.18 52.61 41.07
CA ASP A 23 -36.60 53.48 42.18
C ASP A 23 -36.78 52.69 43.49
N SER A 24 -36.44 53.37 44.57
CA SER A 24 -36.19 52.93 45.93
C SER A 24 -37.37 53.23 46.86
N ARG A 25 -37.72 52.31 47.77
CA ARG A 25 -38.05 52.58 49.20
C ARG A 25 -38.55 51.34 49.99
N THR A 26 -37.71 50.95 50.95
CA THR A 26 -37.82 50.27 52.26
C THR A 26 -39.21 49.94 52.86
N ILE A 27 -39.40 48.72 53.42
CA ILE A 27 -39.68 48.41 54.86
C ILE A 27 -40.00 46.90 55.15
N LYS A 28 -39.13 46.29 55.99
CA LYS A 28 -39.27 45.28 57.09
C LYS A 28 -39.77 43.81 56.89
N ASN A 29 -38.80 42.91 57.15
CA ASN A 29 -38.76 41.72 58.03
C ASN A 29 -39.80 40.58 57.89
N PHE A 30 -39.35 39.36 57.51
CA PHE A 30 -39.15 38.23 58.44
C PHE A 30 -38.42 37.04 57.77
N ILE A 31 -37.34 36.64 58.43
CA ILE A 31 -36.52 35.41 58.40
C ILE A 31 -37.14 34.18 57.71
N PHE A 32 -36.45 33.59 56.71
CA PHE A 32 -36.21 32.12 56.62
C PHE A 32 -35.09 31.81 55.59
N MET A 33 -34.07 31.07 56.05
CA MET A 33 -33.04 30.30 55.34
C MET A 33 -32.73 30.62 53.86
N LYS A 34 -31.57 31.25 53.62
CA LYS A 34 -30.95 31.40 52.30
C LYS A 34 -30.14 30.15 51.95
N LYS A 35 -30.71 29.20 51.22
CA LYS A 35 -29.95 28.18 50.48
C LYS A 35 -30.15 28.47 48.99
N ASN A 36 -29.22 29.25 48.45
CA ASN A 36 -29.22 29.61 47.03
C ASN A 36 -28.97 28.34 46.20
N TYR A 37 -30.00 27.85 45.51
CA TYR A 37 -29.82 27.02 44.33
C TYR A 37 -29.62 27.95 43.14
N SER A 38 -28.37 28.36 42.91
CA SER A 38 -27.99 28.99 41.64
C SER A 38 -27.76 27.86 40.64
N PHE A 39 -28.71 27.72 39.73
CA PHE A 39 -28.56 27.00 38.47
C PHE A 39 -27.36 27.62 37.73
N LYS A 40 -26.21 26.93 37.76
CA LYS A 40 -25.08 27.24 36.89
C LYS A 40 -25.03 26.16 35.83
N THR A 41 -25.30 26.63 34.62
CA THR A 41 -25.18 25.93 33.34
C THR A 41 -23.89 25.15 33.27
N LEU A 42 -24.01 23.84 33.09
CA LEU A 42 -22.92 22.94 32.75
C LEU A 42 -22.54 23.19 31.28
N VAL A 43 -21.65 24.13 31.02
CA VAL A 43 -20.94 24.21 29.74
C VAL A 43 -19.58 23.58 29.98
N GLY A 44 -19.43 22.33 29.57
CA GLY A 44 -18.16 21.63 29.67
C GLY A 44 -18.35 20.12 29.63
N ALA A 45 -18.48 19.56 28.43
CA ALA A 45 -18.05 18.20 28.05
C ALA A 45 -18.63 17.79 26.68
N VAL A 46 -18.30 18.50 25.58
CA VAL A 46 -18.51 17.94 24.21
C VAL A 46 -17.40 18.40 23.25
N LEU A 47 -16.15 18.52 23.72
CA LEU A 47 -15.03 18.88 22.83
C LEU A 47 -13.80 17.97 22.95
N LEU A 48 -13.98 16.76 23.50
CA LEU A 48 -12.90 15.78 23.67
C LEU A 48 -13.29 14.35 23.23
N ALA A 49 -14.16 14.24 22.22
CA ALA A 49 -14.52 12.96 21.59
C ALA A 49 -14.58 13.03 20.04
N LEU A 50 -14.00 14.09 19.45
CA LEU A 50 -13.93 14.30 18.00
C LEU A 50 -12.49 14.35 17.46
N LEU A 51 -11.50 13.95 18.27
CA LEU A 51 -10.08 13.93 17.89
C LEU A 51 -9.45 12.52 17.96
N SER A 52 -10.26 11.46 18.03
CA SER A 52 -9.81 10.07 17.89
C SER A 52 -10.32 9.42 16.61
N GLN A 53 -10.73 10.22 15.63
CA GLN A 53 -11.02 9.75 14.26
C GLN A 53 -9.89 10.10 13.30
N SER A 54 -8.66 10.23 13.80
CA SER A 54 -7.48 10.32 12.95
C SER A 54 -7.34 8.98 12.20
N SER A 55 -7.76 9.00 10.94
CA SER A 55 -7.42 8.06 9.88
C SER A 55 -7.84 6.59 10.07
N LEU A 56 -9.15 6.34 10.10
CA LEU A 56 -9.70 5.16 9.42
C LEU A 56 -9.88 5.56 7.95
N LEU A 57 -8.79 5.64 7.18
CA LEU A 57 -8.93 5.71 5.73
C LEU A 57 -9.38 4.32 5.31
N ALA A 58 -10.56 4.25 4.70
CA ALA A 58 -10.92 3.11 3.90
C ALA A 58 -9.81 2.89 2.86
N GLN A 59 -9.50 1.63 2.60
CA GLN A 59 -8.60 1.21 1.54
C GLN A 59 -9.30 1.51 0.20
N ASP A 60 -9.28 2.78 -0.20
CA ASP A 60 -9.88 3.28 -1.46
C ASP A 60 -8.84 3.27 -2.60
N ALA A 61 -7.64 2.76 -2.32
CA ALA A 61 -6.60 2.60 -3.32
C ALA A 61 -6.87 1.36 -4.16
N HIS A 62 -6.78 1.52 -5.49
CA HIS A 62 -6.80 0.42 -6.45
C HIS A 62 -5.78 -0.67 -6.05
N VAL A 63 -6.21 -1.93 -6.16
CA VAL A 63 -5.39 -3.12 -5.89
C VAL A 63 -5.45 -4.04 -7.11
N SER A 64 -4.28 -4.38 -7.64
CA SER A 64 -4.13 -5.53 -8.53
C SER A 64 -3.42 -6.64 -7.76
N LEU A 65 -3.94 -7.86 -7.76
CA LEU A 65 -3.44 -8.99 -6.99
C LEU A 65 -3.50 -10.28 -7.81
N TRP A 66 -2.40 -11.02 -7.82
CA TRP A 66 -2.28 -12.32 -8.45
C TRP A 66 -1.66 -13.31 -7.46
N ASN A 67 -2.41 -14.37 -7.11
CA ASN A 67 -1.97 -15.45 -6.22
C ASN A 67 -1.75 -16.79 -6.96
N PHE A 68 -2.00 -16.82 -8.27
CA PHE A 68 -1.82 -18.00 -9.14
C PHE A 68 -2.58 -19.27 -8.68
N ASP A 69 -3.63 -19.12 -7.88
CA ASP A 69 -4.43 -20.23 -7.33
C ASP A 69 -5.13 -21.07 -8.41
N GLY A 70 -5.43 -20.45 -9.56
CA GLY A 70 -6.00 -21.12 -10.73
C GLY A 70 -5.00 -21.93 -11.54
N GLY A 71 -3.70 -21.79 -11.28
CA GLY A 71 -2.64 -22.30 -12.15
C GLY A 71 -2.58 -21.57 -13.50
N ASP A 72 -2.90 -20.28 -13.49
CA ASP A 72 -2.91 -19.36 -14.63
C ASP A 72 -2.60 -17.93 -14.16
N LEU A 73 -2.70 -16.96 -15.07
CA LEU A 73 -2.48 -15.53 -14.81
C LEU A 73 -3.73 -14.79 -14.33
N ALA A 74 -4.79 -15.50 -13.93
CA ALA A 74 -6.02 -14.86 -13.50
C ALA A 74 -5.79 -14.00 -12.25
N ALA A 75 -6.36 -12.80 -12.25
CA ALA A 75 -6.31 -11.91 -11.11
C ALA A 75 -7.21 -12.40 -9.98
N THR A 76 -6.71 -12.33 -8.75
CA THR A 76 -7.55 -12.35 -7.55
C THR A 76 -8.28 -11.02 -7.39
N ALA A 77 -7.63 -9.90 -7.73
CA ALA A 77 -8.21 -8.56 -7.80
C ALA A 77 -7.58 -7.76 -8.94
N GLY A 78 -8.35 -6.88 -9.59
CA GLY A 78 -7.90 -6.14 -10.77
C GLY A 78 -8.08 -6.92 -12.09
N SER A 79 -7.17 -6.71 -13.03
CA SER A 79 -7.18 -7.35 -14.36
C SER A 79 -6.19 -8.50 -14.43
N ASP A 80 -6.51 -9.53 -15.21
CA ASP A 80 -5.64 -10.69 -15.44
C ASP A 80 -4.27 -10.25 -15.99
N MET A 81 -3.21 -10.89 -15.51
CA MET A 81 -1.85 -10.60 -15.97
C MET A 81 -1.64 -11.14 -17.39
N GLU A 82 -0.73 -10.52 -18.14
CA GLU A 82 -0.43 -10.92 -19.52
C GLU A 82 1.02 -11.41 -19.66
N TYR A 83 1.28 -12.21 -20.70
CA TYR A 83 2.61 -12.63 -21.07
C TYR A 83 3.23 -11.65 -22.06
N MET A 84 4.53 -11.37 -21.92
CA MET A 84 5.30 -10.79 -23.01
C MET A 84 5.69 -11.88 -24.02
N GLU A 85 5.50 -11.62 -25.31
CA GLU A 85 5.89 -12.51 -26.41
C GLU A 85 5.51 -13.99 -26.15
N ASP A 86 6.48 -14.90 -26.19
CA ASP A 86 6.31 -16.35 -26.03
C ASP A 86 6.53 -16.83 -24.58
N THR A 87 6.53 -15.92 -23.59
CA THR A 87 6.76 -16.28 -22.17
C THR A 87 5.79 -17.36 -21.67
N GLY A 88 4.55 -17.36 -22.18
CA GLY A 88 3.55 -18.37 -21.83
C GLY A 88 3.91 -19.80 -22.19
N ASP A 89 4.81 -20.01 -23.16
CA ASP A 89 5.31 -21.34 -23.55
C ASP A 89 6.44 -21.84 -22.62
N LEU A 90 6.95 -20.98 -21.74
CA LEU A 90 8.12 -21.25 -20.89
C LEU A 90 7.79 -21.42 -19.42
N VAL A 91 6.77 -20.72 -18.92
CA VAL A 91 6.39 -20.76 -17.50
C VAL A 91 5.68 -22.07 -17.16
N ALA A 92 5.75 -22.47 -15.89
CA ALA A 92 5.01 -23.61 -15.38
C ALA A 92 4.30 -23.26 -14.08
N PHE A 93 3.00 -23.58 -13.99
CA PHE A 93 2.25 -23.47 -12.74
C PHE A 93 2.28 -24.78 -11.97
N GLY A 94 2.29 -24.70 -10.65
CA GLY A 94 2.24 -25.86 -9.79
C GLY A 94 2.16 -25.51 -8.32
N THR A 95 2.16 -26.53 -7.46
CA THR A 95 2.29 -26.32 -6.02
C THR A 95 3.76 -26.37 -5.60
N THR A 96 4.07 -25.79 -4.44
CA THR A 96 5.42 -25.92 -3.84
C THR A 96 5.85 -27.37 -3.75
N GLU A 97 4.97 -28.28 -3.32
CA GLU A 97 5.27 -29.70 -3.22
C GLU A 97 5.53 -30.34 -4.59
N ALA A 98 4.68 -30.08 -5.58
CA ALA A 98 4.80 -30.66 -6.92
C ALA A 98 6.09 -30.23 -7.64
N LEU A 99 6.56 -29.01 -7.37
CA LEU A 99 7.79 -28.45 -7.92
C LEU A 99 9.02 -28.69 -7.04
N GLY A 100 8.88 -29.39 -5.91
CA GLY A 100 10.00 -29.71 -5.01
C GLY A 100 10.54 -28.52 -4.21
N LEU A 101 9.74 -27.48 -4.03
CA LEU A 101 10.05 -26.30 -3.22
C LEU A 101 9.69 -26.53 -1.74
N PRO A 102 10.38 -25.85 -0.80
CA PRO A 102 9.91 -25.82 0.57
C PRO A 102 8.53 -25.15 0.65
N ALA A 103 7.68 -25.68 1.53
CA ALA A 103 6.41 -25.08 1.88
C ALA A 103 6.60 -23.68 2.51
N ILE A 104 5.68 -22.75 2.25
CA ILE A 104 5.74 -21.40 2.81
C ILE A 104 5.17 -21.45 4.22
N ASN A 105 6.03 -21.23 5.23
CA ASN A 105 5.66 -21.38 6.65
C ASN A 105 5.03 -22.75 7.00
N GLY A 106 5.40 -23.81 6.28
CA GLY A 106 4.88 -25.17 6.49
C GLY A 106 3.59 -25.48 5.75
N GLU A 107 3.06 -24.56 4.95
CA GLU A 107 1.86 -24.75 4.13
C GLU A 107 2.21 -24.82 2.64
N VAL A 108 1.53 -25.72 1.93
CA VAL A 108 1.67 -25.86 0.47
C VAL A 108 1.02 -24.64 -0.21
N ALA A 109 1.71 -24.06 -1.18
CA ALA A 109 1.27 -22.87 -1.90
C ALA A 109 1.22 -23.11 -3.41
N ASN A 110 0.35 -22.39 -4.13
CA ASN A 110 0.37 -22.34 -5.59
C ASN A 110 1.41 -21.32 -6.05
N VAL A 111 2.12 -21.64 -7.14
CA VAL A 111 3.21 -20.80 -7.65
C VAL A 111 3.27 -20.85 -9.17
N ILE A 112 3.85 -19.82 -9.76
CA ILE A 112 4.39 -19.83 -11.11
C ILE A 112 5.91 -19.97 -11.04
N GLN A 113 6.46 -20.93 -11.78
CA GLN A 113 7.88 -21.05 -12.10
C GLN A 113 8.14 -20.25 -13.36
N ILE A 114 9.02 -19.25 -13.24
CA ILE A 114 9.49 -18.44 -14.35
C ILE A 114 10.96 -18.83 -14.55
N PRO A 115 11.33 -19.45 -15.70
CA PRO A 115 12.72 -19.80 -15.95
C PRO A 115 13.55 -18.54 -16.23
N LYS A 116 14.85 -18.71 -16.50
CA LYS A 116 15.64 -17.62 -17.06
C LYS A 116 15.04 -17.14 -18.38
N LEU A 117 14.73 -15.84 -18.45
CA LEU A 117 14.13 -15.20 -19.62
C LEU A 117 15.17 -14.46 -20.47
N VAL A 118 14.77 -14.11 -21.70
CA VAL A 118 15.50 -13.19 -22.58
C VAL A 118 14.79 -11.83 -22.66
N PRO A 119 15.40 -10.76 -23.21
CA PRO A 119 14.84 -9.40 -23.14
C PRO A 119 13.43 -9.17 -23.68
N GLY A 120 12.91 -10.04 -24.58
CA GLY A 120 11.53 -9.95 -25.07
C GLY A 120 10.48 -10.61 -24.14
N GLN A 121 10.92 -11.23 -23.04
CA GLN A 121 10.10 -12.11 -22.21
C GLN A 121 9.94 -11.57 -20.79
N GLY A 122 8.80 -11.84 -20.18
CA GLY A 122 8.40 -11.32 -18.88
C GLY A 122 6.89 -11.38 -18.71
N LEU A 123 6.40 -10.78 -17.63
CA LEU A 123 4.98 -10.65 -17.35
C LEU A 123 4.58 -9.18 -17.40
N LEU A 124 3.37 -8.90 -17.88
CA LEU A 124 2.77 -7.58 -17.93
C LEU A 124 1.63 -7.51 -16.91
N ALA A 125 1.78 -6.65 -15.91
CA ALA A 125 0.75 -6.36 -14.93
C ALA A 125 -0.09 -5.17 -15.42
N PRO A 126 -1.36 -5.37 -15.84
CA PRO A 126 -2.16 -4.27 -16.35
C PRO A 126 -2.49 -3.25 -15.27
N LEU A 127 -2.50 -1.99 -15.68
CA LEU A 127 -2.88 -0.84 -14.88
C LEU A 127 -4.14 -0.20 -15.46
N PRO A 128 -5.12 0.20 -14.64
CA PRO A 128 -6.18 1.10 -15.11
C PRO A 128 -5.61 2.51 -15.37
N GLU A 129 -6.26 3.25 -16.27
CA GLU A 129 -6.08 4.70 -16.38
C GLU A 129 -6.52 5.36 -15.06
N ASP A 130 -5.56 5.88 -14.30
CA ASP A 130 -5.80 6.53 -13.01
C ASP A 130 -4.62 7.44 -12.64
N SER A 131 -4.80 8.25 -11.60
CA SER A 131 -3.83 9.24 -11.14
C SER A 131 -3.86 9.40 -9.62
N ASN A 132 -2.71 9.65 -9.00
CA ASN A 132 -2.63 9.99 -7.60
C ASN A 132 -1.41 10.88 -7.29
N GLY A 133 -1.41 11.44 -6.08
CA GLY A 133 -0.59 12.61 -5.81
C GLY A 133 -1.00 13.78 -6.70
N GLU A 134 -0.38 14.94 -6.54
CA GLU A 134 -0.72 16.12 -7.34
C GLU A 134 -0.33 16.03 -8.85
N GLY A 135 -0.20 14.82 -9.41
CA GLY A 135 0.15 14.55 -10.81
C GLY A 135 -0.96 13.84 -11.59
N ASP A 136 -0.71 13.60 -12.88
CA ASP A 136 -1.63 12.97 -13.83
C ASP A 136 -1.44 11.45 -13.94
N LEU A 137 -0.40 10.88 -13.31
CA LEU A 137 -0.12 9.43 -13.22
C LEU A 137 -0.19 8.93 -11.77
N ILE A 138 0.05 7.63 -11.58
CA ILE A 138 0.19 7.06 -10.23
C ILE A 138 1.61 7.30 -9.69
N ASN A 139 1.72 8.30 -8.82
CA ASN A 139 2.96 8.78 -8.22
C ASN A 139 3.30 8.13 -6.86
N ASN A 140 2.31 7.60 -6.17
CA ASN A 140 2.46 6.99 -4.85
C ASN A 140 1.95 5.56 -4.92
N TRP A 141 2.83 4.57 -4.78
CA TRP A 141 2.48 3.18 -5.03
C TRP A 141 3.28 2.20 -4.17
N THR A 142 2.78 0.98 -4.10
CA THR A 142 3.44 -0.14 -3.43
C THR A 142 3.37 -1.39 -4.29
N ALA A 143 4.51 -2.04 -4.51
CA ALA A 143 4.61 -3.37 -5.10
C ALA A 143 5.05 -4.38 -4.04
N ILE A 144 4.39 -5.54 -3.97
CA ILE A 144 4.69 -6.62 -3.03
C ILE A 144 4.80 -7.92 -3.81
N MET A 145 5.86 -8.69 -3.57
CA MET A 145 6.13 -9.95 -4.28
C MET A 145 6.62 -11.02 -3.30
N ASP A 146 5.99 -12.19 -3.33
CA ASP A 146 6.43 -13.38 -2.61
C ASP A 146 7.25 -14.27 -3.53
N LEU A 147 8.57 -14.29 -3.33
CA LEU A 147 9.55 -14.85 -4.24
C LEU A 147 10.40 -15.94 -3.59
N TYR A 148 10.74 -16.94 -4.38
CA TYR A 148 11.77 -17.93 -4.08
C TYR A 148 12.78 -17.98 -5.23
N TYR A 149 14.03 -17.66 -4.91
CA TYR A 149 15.14 -17.82 -5.85
C TYR A 149 15.94 -19.09 -5.51
N PRO A 150 16.08 -20.05 -6.44
CA PRO A 150 16.93 -21.21 -6.20
C PRO A 150 18.40 -20.81 -6.14
N ALA A 151 19.23 -21.65 -5.51
CA ALA A 151 20.68 -21.42 -5.44
C ALA A 151 21.35 -21.12 -6.79
N GLY A 152 20.85 -21.69 -7.90
CA GLY A 152 21.36 -21.45 -9.25
C GLY A 152 21.18 -20.01 -9.75
N SER A 153 20.20 -19.28 -9.20
CA SER A 153 19.92 -17.88 -9.53
C SER A 153 20.76 -16.91 -8.70
N SER A 154 21.26 -17.34 -7.53
CA SER A 154 22.08 -16.55 -6.60
C SER A 154 23.36 -16.00 -7.22
N GLY A 155 23.78 -14.81 -6.81
CA GLY A 155 25.04 -14.22 -7.28
C GLY A 155 24.98 -13.58 -8.67
N LYS A 156 23.79 -13.49 -9.26
CA LYS A 156 23.52 -12.92 -10.58
C LYS A 156 22.51 -11.79 -10.45
N LYS A 157 22.40 -10.91 -11.44
CA LYS A 157 21.35 -9.90 -11.44
C LYS A 157 20.04 -10.45 -12.00
N ARG A 158 18.92 -9.97 -11.45
CA ARG A 158 17.57 -10.47 -11.68
C ARG A 158 16.59 -9.30 -11.65
N GLY A 159 16.09 -8.86 -12.80
CA GLY A 159 15.05 -7.83 -12.90
C GLY A 159 13.81 -8.22 -12.09
N LEU A 160 13.25 -7.26 -11.36
CA LEU A 160 12.00 -7.47 -10.62
C LEU A 160 10.85 -6.74 -11.30
N ILE A 161 11.00 -5.44 -11.46
CA ILE A 161 9.93 -4.55 -11.89
C ILE A 161 10.53 -3.35 -12.64
N ASP A 162 9.98 -3.11 -13.83
CA ASP A 162 10.13 -1.89 -14.62
C ASP A 162 8.76 -1.19 -14.61
N VAL A 163 8.75 0.09 -14.24
CA VAL A 163 7.53 0.89 -14.06
C VAL A 163 7.34 1.95 -15.14
N VAL A 164 8.31 2.11 -16.03
CA VAL A 164 8.30 3.18 -17.02
C VAL A 164 9.01 2.78 -18.31
N THR A 165 8.37 3.01 -19.44
CA THR A 165 8.87 2.57 -20.73
C THR A 165 9.76 3.61 -21.42
N ALA A 166 10.53 3.17 -22.43
CA ALA A 166 11.43 4.02 -23.20
C ALA A 166 10.64 5.05 -24.04
N GLU A 167 9.40 4.69 -24.37
CA GLU A 167 8.41 5.53 -25.03
C GLU A 167 8.09 6.78 -24.18
N TRP A 168 8.04 6.63 -22.85
CA TRP A 168 7.80 7.73 -21.92
C TRP A 168 9.09 8.45 -21.51
N VAL A 169 10.07 7.70 -21.00
CA VAL A 169 11.35 8.25 -20.53
C VAL A 169 12.49 7.64 -21.31
N ALA A 170 13.15 8.45 -22.15
CA ALA A 170 14.29 8.01 -22.93
C ALA A 170 15.35 7.30 -22.07
N GLY A 171 15.71 6.07 -22.46
CA GLY A 171 16.65 5.22 -21.72
C GLY A 171 16.05 4.49 -20.51
N ALA A 172 14.72 4.47 -20.37
CA ALA A 172 14.02 3.53 -19.49
C ALA A 172 13.69 2.25 -20.28
N ALA A 173 14.48 1.20 -20.08
CA ALA A 173 14.21 -0.14 -20.60
C ALA A 173 14.83 -1.22 -19.69
N ASP A 174 15.45 -0.77 -18.60
CA ASP A 174 16.19 -1.58 -17.64
C ASP A 174 15.36 -1.54 -16.35
N ALA A 175 15.29 -2.66 -15.64
CA ALA A 175 14.42 -2.78 -14.49
C ALA A 175 14.73 -1.72 -13.42
N GLU A 176 13.76 -0.84 -13.13
CA GLU A 176 13.89 0.17 -12.07
C GLU A 176 14.27 -0.43 -10.71
N PHE A 177 13.80 -1.65 -10.43
CA PHE A 177 14.23 -2.44 -9.30
C PHE A 177 14.60 -3.87 -9.72
N TYR A 178 15.64 -4.39 -9.09
CA TYR A 178 16.20 -5.72 -9.36
C TYR A 178 16.70 -6.39 -8.07
N VAL A 179 17.07 -7.66 -8.15
CA VAL A 179 17.95 -8.29 -7.15
C VAL A 179 19.37 -8.36 -7.74
N SER A 180 20.34 -7.78 -7.04
CA SER A 180 21.70 -7.62 -7.52
C SER A 180 22.52 -8.92 -7.43
N ALA A 181 23.72 -8.91 -8.01
CA ALA A 181 24.67 -10.01 -7.86
C ALA A 181 25.15 -10.21 -6.41
N ALA A 182 24.95 -9.24 -5.51
CA ALA A 182 25.17 -9.41 -4.08
C ALA A 182 23.95 -10.00 -3.35
N ASN A 183 22.91 -10.39 -4.10
CA ASN A 183 21.60 -10.80 -3.60
C ASN A 183 20.85 -9.72 -2.80
N ALA A 184 21.18 -8.45 -3.00
CA ALA A 184 20.47 -7.33 -2.39
C ALA A 184 19.39 -6.82 -3.34
N VAL A 185 18.33 -6.20 -2.83
CA VAL A 185 17.36 -5.50 -3.69
C VAL A 185 17.97 -4.16 -4.09
N GLY A 186 18.14 -3.96 -5.39
CA GLY A 186 18.84 -2.84 -5.96
C GLY A 186 17.93 -1.88 -6.73
N THR A 187 18.30 -0.60 -6.73
CA THR A 187 17.73 0.44 -7.58
C THR A 187 18.72 1.62 -7.64
N SER A 188 18.84 2.29 -8.79
CA SER A 188 19.71 3.47 -8.97
C SER A 188 21.16 3.27 -8.52
N GLY A 189 21.70 2.05 -8.68
CA GLY A 189 23.06 1.68 -8.28
C GLY A 189 23.28 1.51 -6.77
N LEU A 190 22.21 1.51 -5.97
CA LEU A 190 22.23 1.22 -4.54
C LEU A 190 21.64 -0.16 -4.30
N ASP A 191 22.21 -0.90 -3.36
CA ASP A 191 21.86 -2.28 -3.03
C ASP A 191 21.49 -2.40 -1.54
N PHE A 192 20.33 -2.99 -1.24
CA PHE A 192 19.78 -3.06 0.12
C PHE A 192 19.37 -4.48 0.54
N GLY A 193 19.64 -4.80 1.81
CA GLY A 193 19.24 -6.09 2.38
C GLY A 193 19.93 -7.28 1.74
N ASN A 194 19.31 -8.45 1.89
CA ASN A 194 19.82 -9.70 1.34
C ASN A 194 18.68 -10.72 1.17
N VAL A 195 18.33 -11.04 -0.07
CA VAL A 195 17.39 -12.08 -0.50
C VAL A 195 18.15 -13.40 -0.56
N THR A 196 18.06 -14.21 0.50
CA THR A 196 18.80 -15.47 0.52
C THR A 196 18.26 -16.47 -0.51
N PRO A 197 19.13 -17.24 -1.18
CA PRO A 197 18.66 -18.32 -2.03
C PRO A 197 18.05 -19.46 -1.21
N ASP A 198 17.26 -20.28 -1.87
CA ASP A 198 16.57 -21.44 -1.31
C ASP A 198 15.65 -21.11 -0.12
N ALA A 199 15.13 -19.88 -0.10
CA ALA A 199 14.19 -19.39 0.90
C ALA A 199 13.11 -18.53 0.25
N TRP A 200 11.92 -18.56 0.85
CA TRP A 200 10.83 -17.66 0.50
C TRP A 200 11.03 -16.31 1.17
N HIS A 201 10.92 -15.24 0.39
CA HIS A 201 10.98 -13.87 0.87
C HIS A 201 9.81 -13.06 0.33
N ARG A 202 9.26 -12.18 1.17
CA ARG A 202 8.38 -11.10 0.73
C ARG A 202 9.20 -9.85 0.51
N ILE A 203 9.28 -9.39 -0.74
CA ILE A 203 9.89 -8.11 -1.08
C ILE A 203 8.76 -7.09 -1.22
N ALA A 204 8.88 -5.94 -0.56
CA ALA A 204 7.98 -4.82 -0.77
C ALA A 204 8.76 -3.56 -1.15
N ILE A 205 8.31 -2.89 -2.21
CA ILE A 205 8.83 -1.62 -2.71
C ILE A 205 7.72 -0.59 -2.52
N VAL A 206 8.01 0.45 -1.74
CA VAL A 206 7.05 1.51 -1.43
C VAL A 206 7.63 2.82 -1.93
N VAL A 207 6.95 3.47 -2.87
CA VAL A 207 7.36 4.74 -3.46
C VAL A 207 6.36 5.83 -3.09
N ASN A 208 6.88 6.98 -2.66
CA ASN A 208 6.10 8.19 -2.41
C ASN A 208 6.83 9.38 -3.04
N ILE A 209 6.43 9.74 -4.26
CA ILE A 209 7.12 10.79 -5.03
C ILE A 209 6.91 12.16 -4.38
N GLU A 210 5.72 12.48 -3.86
CA GLU A 210 5.45 13.77 -3.21
C GLU A 210 6.30 14.00 -1.96
N GLY A 211 6.54 12.92 -1.20
CA GLY A 211 7.42 12.89 -0.04
C GLY A 211 8.90 12.76 -0.40
N LEU A 212 9.22 12.59 -1.68
CA LEU A 212 10.58 12.44 -2.22
C LEU A 212 11.33 11.21 -1.67
N TRP A 213 10.63 10.10 -1.45
CA TRP A 213 11.27 8.88 -0.91
C TRP A 213 10.74 7.58 -1.52
N GLY A 214 11.62 6.59 -1.56
CA GLY A 214 11.31 5.18 -1.79
C GLY A 214 11.88 4.33 -0.66
N LYS A 215 11.20 3.26 -0.28
CA LYS A 215 11.62 2.33 0.77
C LYS A 215 11.51 0.89 0.28
N ILE A 216 12.49 0.09 0.69
CA ILE A 216 12.58 -1.32 0.34
C ILE A 216 12.50 -2.14 1.62
N TYR A 217 11.67 -3.18 1.60
CA TYR A 217 11.46 -4.08 2.71
C TYR A 217 11.67 -5.53 2.26
N ILE A 218 12.21 -6.33 3.18
CA ILE A 218 12.29 -7.79 3.06
C ILE A 218 11.67 -8.37 4.33
N ASP A 219 10.69 -9.25 4.15
CA ASP A 219 9.98 -9.94 5.24
C ASP A 219 9.41 -8.97 6.31
N GLY A 220 8.86 -7.85 5.84
CA GLY A 220 8.27 -6.79 6.65
C GLY A 220 9.28 -5.84 7.32
N GLN A 221 10.59 -6.10 7.20
CA GLN A 221 11.63 -5.23 7.76
C GLN A 221 12.15 -4.27 6.69
N GLN A 222 12.27 -2.98 7.03
CA GLN A 222 12.90 -2.02 6.12
C GLN A 222 14.40 -2.34 6.01
N VAL A 223 14.87 -2.58 4.78
CA VAL A 223 16.29 -2.87 4.50
C VAL A 223 16.99 -1.73 3.77
N GLY A 224 16.22 -0.81 3.18
CA GLY A 224 16.74 0.27 2.36
C GLY A 224 15.81 1.46 2.21
N SER A 225 16.38 2.56 1.72
CA SER A 225 15.62 3.73 1.30
C SER A 225 16.40 4.50 0.24
N VAL A 226 15.67 5.11 -0.68
CA VAL A 226 16.20 6.01 -1.71
C VAL A 226 15.48 7.35 -1.67
N THR A 227 16.16 8.39 -2.12
CA THR A 227 15.54 9.70 -2.36
C THR A 227 15.01 9.72 -3.77
N VAL A 228 13.70 9.94 -3.92
CA VAL A 228 13.13 10.28 -5.23
C VAL A 228 13.55 11.72 -5.54
N PRO A 229 14.11 12.02 -6.73
CA PRO A 229 14.58 13.37 -7.01
C PRO A 229 13.41 14.36 -7.09
N ASP A 230 13.65 15.62 -6.69
CA ASP A 230 12.66 16.68 -6.80
C ASP A 230 12.19 16.86 -8.27
N GLY A 231 10.93 17.23 -8.46
CA GLY A 231 10.31 17.38 -9.77
C GLY A 231 10.10 16.07 -10.57
N ASN A 232 9.99 14.92 -9.90
CA ASN A 232 9.71 13.62 -10.53
C ASN A 232 8.22 13.23 -10.55
N LEU A 233 7.31 14.16 -10.26
CA LEU A 233 5.88 13.93 -10.51
C LEU A 233 5.68 13.56 -11.99
N ASP A 234 4.94 12.49 -12.22
CA ASP A 234 4.66 11.88 -13.53
C ASP A 234 5.93 11.51 -14.32
N GLY A 235 7.04 11.31 -13.60
CA GLY A 235 8.36 11.04 -14.16
C GLY A 235 8.76 9.57 -14.10
N ARG A 236 10.06 9.31 -14.00
CA ARG A 236 10.64 7.95 -14.02
C ARG A 236 10.14 7.02 -12.91
N TRP A 237 9.61 7.57 -11.82
CA TRP A 237 9.21 6.78 -10.65
C TRP A 237 7.69 6.59 -10.57
N SER A 238 6.89 7.20 -11.45
CA SER A 238 5.45 6.98 -11.52
C SER A 238 5.14 5.75 -12.37
N LEU A 239 4.01 5.08 -12.08
CA LEU A 239 3.53 4.01 -12.94
C LEU A 239 2.96 4.61 -14.23
N ASP A 240 3.23 3.99 -15.38
CA ASP A 240 2.66 4.41 -16.67
C ASP A 240 1.17 4.07 -16.77
N THR A 241 0.33 4.94 -16.20
CA THR A 241 -1.14 4.87 -16.25
C THR A 241 -1.75 5.75 -17.34
N ALA A 242 -0.98 6.10 -18.38
CA ALA A 242 -1.48 6.92 -19.50
C ALA A 242 -1.12 6.42 -20.91
N PHE A 243 -0.03 5.67 -21.08
CA PHE A 243 0.45 5.22 -22.39
C PHE A 243 0.31 3.72 -22.55
N GLU A 244 1.27 2.96 -22.03
CA GLU A 244 1.27 1.51 -22.21
C GLU A 244 0.31 0.82 -21.23
N LEU A 245 0.03 1.43 -20.06
CA LEU A 245 -0.90 0.89 -19.05
C LEU A 245 -0.46 -0.46 -18.48
N PHE A 246 0.86 -0.69 -18.40
CA PHE A 246 1.42 -1.89 -17.78
C PHE A 246 2.62 -1.56 -16.90
N VAL A 247 2.82 -2.40 -15.89
CA VAL A 247 4.11 -2.61 -15.25
C VAL A 247 4.72 -3.89 -15.83
N THR A 248 6.00 -3.86 -16.15
CA THR A 248 6.71 -5.04 -16.64
C THR A 248 7.41 -5.74 -15.47
N LEU A 249 7.27 -7.07 -15.38
CA LEU A 249 7.79 -7.88 -14.30
C LEU A 249 8.73 -8.97 -14.82
N PHE A 250 9.82 -9.20 -14.09
CA PHE A 250 10.84 -10.21 -14.38
C PHE A 250 11.48 -10.12 -15.78
N ASN A 251 11.41 -8.94 -16.38
CA ASN A 251 12.05 -8.57 -17.64
C ASN A 251 13.30 -7.73 -17.38
N ASP A 252 14.22 -7.73 -18.36
CA ASP A 252 15.40 -6.89 -18.37
C ASP A 252 15.98 -6.78 -19.81
N ASP A 253 16.43 -5.60 -20.23
CA ASP A 253 16.90 -5.33 -21.60
C ASP A 253 18.26 -5.97 -21.95
N ASN A 254 19.01 -6.48 -20.95
CA ASN A 254 20.38 -6.93 -21.14
C ASN A 254 20.67 -8.31 -20.51
N ASN A 255 19.64 -9.17 -20.46
CA ASN A 255 19.69 -10.57 -20.00
C ASN A 255 19.95 -10.74 -18.49
N GLU A 256 19.65 -9.73 -17.67
CA GLU A 256 19.69 -9.81 -16.21
C GLU A 256 18.39 -10.45 -15.67
N SER A 257 18.12 -11.68 -16.11
CA SER A 257 17.05 -12.55 -15.64
C SER A 257 17.59 -13.92 -15.25
N GLU A 258 16.96 -14.55 -14.27
CA GLU A 258 17.24 -15.91 -13.80
C GLU A 258 15.95 -16.56 -13.29
N GLU A 259 15.98 -17.87 -13.06
CA GLU A 259 14.82 -18.60 -12.57
C GLU A 259 14.30 -18.06 -11.23
N VAL A 260 12.98 -17.93 -11.12
CA VAL A 260 12.27 -17.52 -9.91
C VAL A 260 10.95 -18.28 -9.80
N PHE A 261 10.55 -18.57 -8.56
CA PHE A 261 9.21 -19.04 -8.26
C PHE A 261 8.45 -17.96 -7.53
N VAL A 262 7.23 -17.67 -7.97
CA VAL A 262 6.42 -16.59 -7.45
C VAL A 262 5.12 -17.15 -6.91
N ASN A 263 4.80 -16.83 -5.66
CA ASN A 263 3.52 -17.21 -5.05
C ASN A 263 2.47 -16.10 -5.18
N SER A 264 2.87 -14.84 -5.02
CA SER A 264 1.93 -13.72 -5.00
C SER A 264 2.59 -12.44 -5.47
N ILE A 265 1.84 -11.62 -6.22
CA ILE A 265 2.21 -10.26 -6.63
C ILE A 265 1.04 -9.34 -6.34
N GLN A 266 1.31 -8.20 -5.72
CA GLN A 266 0.32 -7.15 -5.47
C GLN A 266 0.86 -5.78 -5.87
N LEU A 267 0.07 -5.01 -6.60
CA LEU A 267 0.29 -3.59 -6.85
C LEU A 267 -0.82 -2.78 -6.15
N ARG A 268 -0.43 -1.66 -5.54
CA ARG A 268 -1.35 -0.73 -4.88
C ARG A 268 -1.07 0.69 -5.31
N PHE A 269 -2.13 1.45 -5.53
CA PHE A 269 -2.04 2.88 -5.84
C PHE A 269 -2.00 3.74 -4.57
N GLU A 270 -1.17 3.32 -3.61
CA GLU A 270 -0.87 4.02 -2.38
C GLU A 270 0.52 3.63 -1.85
N SER A 271 1.15 4.53 -1.09
CA SER A 271 2.36 4.20 -0.33
C SER A 271 1.96 3.58 1.02
N LEU A 272 2.14 2.27 1.19
CA LEU A 272 1.89 1.63 2.48
C LEU A 272 2.86 2.12 3.55
N ASN A 273 2.35 2.28 4.79
CA ASN A 273 3.18 2.68 5.91
C ASN A 273 4.01 1.52 6.48
N SER A 274 5.03 1.84 7.28
CA SER A 274 5.94 0.83 7.87
C SER A 274 5.21 -0.20 8.72
N GLY A 275 4.18 0.20 9.48
CA GLY A 275 3.39 -0.70 10.31
C GLY A 275 2.55 -1.69 9.49
N GLN A 276 1.98 -1.26 8.36
CA GLN A 276 1.27 -2.13 7.43
C GLN A 276 2.22 -3.17 6.82
N ILE A 277 3.39 -2.74 6.34
CA ILE A 277 4.40 -3.65 5.78
C ILE A 277 4.95 -4.61 6.85
N LEU A 278 5.19 -4.12 8.06
CA LEU A 278 5.65 -4.94 9.19
C LEU A 278 4.63 -6.04 9.55
N ALA A 279 3.33 -5.72 9.52
CA ALA A 279 2.28 -6.69 9.81
C ALA A 279 2.13 -7.76 8.71
N LEU A 280 2.45 -7.43 7.46
CA LEU A 280 2.52 -8.40 6.37
C LEU A 280 3.61 -9.43 6.58
N GLY A 281 4.75 -9.05 7.16
CA GLY A 281 5.87 -9.94 7.45
C GLY A 281 6.46 -10.60 6.20
N GLY A 282 6.92 -11.85 6.33
CA GLY A 282 7.41 -12.66 5.22
C GLY A 282 6.30 -13.27 4.35
N ALA A 283 6.72 -14.03 3.34
CA ALA A 283 5.80 -14.70 2.42
C ALA A 283 4.81 -15.63 3.17
N ALA A 284 3.62 -15.81 2.60
CA ALA A 284 2.56 -16.67 3.15
C ALA A 284 1.97 -17.56 2.05
N ALA A 285 1.61 -18.81 2.35
CA ALA A 285 1.11 -19.74 1.33
C ALA A 285 -0.17 -19.26 0.62
N VAL A 286 -0.99 -18.47 1.31
CA VAL A 286 -2.21 -17.84 0.78
C VAL A 286 -1.94 -16.55 0.00
N GLY A 287 -0.67 -16.15 -0.15
CA GLY A 287 -0.27 -14.90 -0.80
C GLY A 287 -0.42 -13.64 0.05
N VAL A 288 -0.39 -12.49 -0.61
CA VAL A 288 -0.62 -11.17 0.00
C VAL A 288 -2.14 -10.96 0.11
N PRO A 289 -2.68 -10.59 1.30
CA PRO A 289 -4.10 -10.30 1.41
C PRO A 289 -4.49 -9.04 0.61
N GLU A 290 -5.66 -9.08 -0.03
CA GLU A 290 -6.25 -7.93 -0.73
C GLU A 290 -6.60 -6.82 0.26
N ASP A 291 -7.26 -7.17 1.38
CA ASP A 291 -7.59 -6.21 2.44
C ASP A 291 -6.47 -6.14 3.49
N LEU A 292 -5.99 -4.93 3.79
CA LEU A 292 -5.03 -4.72 4.87
C LEU A 292 -5.72 -4.08 6.07
N PRO A 293 -5.47 -4.58 7.30
CA PRO A 293 -6.00 -3.91 8.49
C PRO A 293 -5.45 -2.49 8.58
N ALA A 294 -6.30 -1.55 8.99
CA ALA A 294 -5.86 -0.18 9.27
C ALA A 294 -4.83 -0.21 10.41
N ILE A 295 -3.55 0.01 10.07
CA ILE A 295 -2.45 0.07 11.03
C ILE A 295 -1.93 1.50 11.07
N PRO A 296 -1.92 2.15 12.25
CA PRO A 296 -1.35 3.49 12.40
C PRO A 296 0.13 3.52 12.03
N SER A 297 0.57 4.61 11.40
CA SER A 297 1.94 4.77 10.86
C SER A 297 3.06 4.80 11.90
N PHE A 298 2.75 4.87 13.20
CA PHE A 298 3.72 4.85 14.30
C PHE A 298 3.95 3.47 14.91
N VAL A 299 3.32 2.42 14.38
CA VAL A 299 3.54 1.04 14.83
C VAL A 299 4.79 0.50 14.15
N ASP A 300 5.95 0.71 14.77
CA ASP A 300 7.24 0.19 14.28
C ASP A 300 7.59 -1.20 14.86
N GLN A 301 6.83 -1.68 15.86
CA GLN A 301 7.03 -2.98 16.48
C GLN A 301 5.76 -3.48 17.18
N TRP A 302 5.40 -4.75 16.98
CA TRP A 302 4.39 -5.45 17.79
C TRP A 302 5.06 -6.12 19.00
N THR A 303 4.50 -5.92 20.20
CA THR A 303 4.93 -6.62 21.41
C THR A 303 3.73 -7.35 22.04
N PRO A 304 3.77 -8.69 22.17
CA PRO A 304 4.86 -9.59 21.78
C PRO A 304 4.96 -9.73 20.25
N SER A 305 6.16 -9.99 19.74
CA SER A 305 6.49 -10.08 18.31
C SER A 305 5.99 -11.38 17.63
N GLY A 306 4.86 -11.92 18.05
CA GLY A 306 4.32 -13.21 17.60
C GLY A 306 2.97 -13.11 16.89
N LYS A 307 2.77 -13.94 15.86
CA LYS A 307 1.54 -14.08 15.05
C LYS A 307 0.30 -14.30 15.95
N TYR A 308 -0.65 -13.36 15.85
CA TYR A 308 -2.00 -13.32 16.43
C TYR A 308 -2.12 -13.45 17.95
N ALA A 309 -2.62 -12.39 18.60
CA ALA A 309 -3.42 -12.58 19.80
C ALA A 309 -4.76 -13.21 19.37
N LYS A 310 -5.06 -14.43 19.84
CA LYS A 310 -6.43 -14.94 19.75
C LYS A 310 -7.30 -14.00 20.57
N ALA A 311 -8.39 -13.50 19.99
CA ALA A 311 -9.32 -12.61 20.67
C ALA A 311 -10.04 -13.28 21.87
N ASP A 312 -9.88 -14.60 22.05
CA ASP A 312 -10.64 -15.40 23.02
C ASP A 312 -9.76 -16.24 23.97
N THR A 313 -8.78 -15.63 24.63
CA THR A 313 -8.23 -16.14 25.91
C THR A 313 -7.95 -15.03 26.89
#